data_AF-A0A0S8K6Y3-F1
#
_entry.id   AF-A0A0S8K6Y3-F1
#
_cell.length_a   1.000
_cell.length_b   1.000
_cell.length_c   1.000
_cell.angle_alpha   90.00
_cell.angle_beta   90.00
_cell.angle_gamma   90.00
#
_symmetry.space_group_name_H-M   'P 1'
#
loop_
_entity.id
_entity.type
_entity.pdbx_description
1 polymer ?
#
loop_
_entity_poly.entity_id
_entity_poly.type
_entity_poly.pdbx_seq_one_letter_code
_entity_poly.pdbx_strand_id
1 'polypeptide(L)'
;MRFRGFKRIFCPLMASLFTVGITIKLGPVFWMAPAGETNTLFPEIEGWKRSGNIQVFTSESLFDYIDGAAELYLSYDFHQLQVAEYHDQEETIITVEVYGHKTPLHAFGIYSQERPREANFLDIGAQGYVEETMLNFVIGPH
;
A
#
# COMPACT_ATOMS: atom_id res chain seq x y z
N MET A 1 27.25 -15.63 -12.38
CA MET A 1 26.01 -15.47 -13.16
C MET A 1 25.76 -13.99 -13.39
N ARG A 2 25.46 -13.60 -14.63
CA ARG A 2 25.53 -12.23 -15.14
C ARG A 2 24.11 -11.66 -15.21
N PHE A 3 23.75 -10.76 -14.29
CA PHE A 3 22.50 -10.01 -14.37
C PHE A 3 22.60 -8.97 -15.49
N ARG A 4 21.72 -9.10 -16.48
CA ARG A 4 21.56 -8.20 -17.62
C ARG A 4 20.40 -7.25 -17.34
N GLY A 5 20.74 -5.96 -17.20
CA GLY A 5 20.05 -4.86 -17.89
C GLY A 5 18.70 -4.37 -17.36
N PHE A 6 18.73 -3.39 -16.45
CA PHE A 6 17.68 -2.39 -16.34
C PHE A 6 18.10 -1.16 -17.16
N LYS A 7 17.60 -1.04 -18.39
CA LYS A 7 17.82 0.16 -19.22
C LYS A 7 16.79 1.22 -18.85
N ARG A 8 17.17 2.16 -17.98
CA ARG A 8 16.53 3.48 -17.89
C ARG A 8 16.89 4.27 -19.15
N ILE A 9 15.90 4.55 -20.00
CA ILE A 9 16.05 5.46 -21.14
C ILE A 9 15.27 6.74 -20.82
N PHE A 10 16.05 7.82 -20.74
CA PHE A 10 15.66 9.22 -20.61
C PHE A 10 14.84 9.67 -21.83
N CYS A 11 13.84 10.53 -21.61
CA CYS A 11 13.35 11.45 -22.64
C CYS A 11 13.26 12.87 -22.02
N PRO A 12 14.23 13.76 -22.28
CA PRO A 12 14.13 15.17 -21.99
C PRO A 12 13.66 15.95 -23.25
N LEU A 13 13.27 17.21 -23.03
CA LEU A 13 12.79 18.22 -23.99
C LEU A 13 11.28 18.19 -24.26
N MET A 14 10.56 19.11 -23.64
CA MET A 14 10.22 20.38 -24.31
C MET A 14 10.15 21.50 -23.26
N ALA A 15 11.12 22.41 -23.33
CA ALA A 15 11.04 23.73 -22.72
C ALA A 15 10.35 24.66 -23.73
N SER A 16 9.40 25.48 -23.29
CA SER A 16 9.23 26.84 -23.81
C SER A 16 8.36 27.68 -22.86
N LEU A 17 8.90 28.87 -22.59
CA LEU A 17 8.32 29.99 -21.86
C LEU A 17 6.93 30.37 -22.40
N PHE A 18 6.07 30.96 -21.56
CA PHE A 18 5.74 32.38 -21.62
C PHE A 18 4.66 32.78 -20.60
N THR A 19 4.87 33.98 -20.05
CA THR A 19 3.90 34.90 -19.42
C THR A 19 3.40 34.64 -17.99
N VAL A 20 3.99 35.42 -17.08
CA VAL A 20 3.33 36.01 -15.92
C VAL A 20 1.99 36.61 -16.32
N GLY A 21 0.94 36.18 -15.62
CA GLY A 21 -0.39 36.78 -15.68
C GLY A 21 -1.08 36.56 -14.34
N ILE A 22 -0.80 37.42 -13.37
CA ILE A 22 -1.60 37.51 -12.14
C ILE A 22 -3.00 37.96 -12.58
N THR A 23 -3.95 37.03 -12.58
CA THR A 23 -5.38 37.37 -12.59
C THR A 23 -5.97 36.88 -11.28
N ILE A 24 -6.21 37.83 -10.37
CA ILE A 24 -7.00 37.62 -9.16
C ILE A 24 -8.45 37.47 -9.63
N LYS A 25 -8.85 36.25 -10.01
CA LYS A 25 -10.26 35.90 -10.12
C LYS A 25 -10.76 35.62 -8.72
N LEU A 26 -11.51 36.58 -8.16
CA LEU A 26 -12.42 36.38 -7.03
C LEU A 26 -13.52 35.40 -7.46
N GLY A 27 -13.17 34.12 -7.57
CA GLY A 27 -14.12 33.01 -7.58
C GLY A 27 -14.46 32.62 -6.14
N PRO A 28 -15.56 31.89 -5.91
CA PRO A 28 -15.90 31.43 -4.56
C PRO A 28 -14.69 30.70 -4.00
N VAL A 29 -14.24 31.15 -2.83
CA VAL A 29 -13.19 30.52 -2.04
C VAL A 29 -13.66 29.08 -1.81
N PHE A 30 -13.22 28.18 -2.66
CA PHE A 30 -13.43 26.76 -2.50
C PHE A 30 -12.52 26.38 -1.34
N TRP A 31 -13.12 26.32 -0.16
CA TRP A 31 -12.47 25.77 1.02
C TRP A 31 -12.15 24.31 0.72
N MET A 32 -10.96 24.04 0.18
CA MET A 32 -10.34 22.75 0.39
C MET A 32 -10.03 22.70 1.87
N ALA A 33 -10.92 22.03 2.62
CA ALA A 33 -10.54 21.55 3.93
C ALA A 33 -9.20 20.82 3.76
N PRO A 34 -8.20 21.06 4.63
CA PRO A 34 -7.11 20.12 4.70
C PRO A 34 -7.77 18.78 5.03
N ALA A 35 -7.67 17.82 4.11
CA ALA A 35 -7.82 16.44 4.50
C ALA A 35 -6.69 16.23 5.50
N GLY A 36 -7.00 16.35 6.79
CA GLY A 36 -6.10 15.93 7.84
C GLY A 36 -5.87 14.45 7.60
N GLU A 37 -4.75 14.11 6.96
CA GLU A 37 -4.31 12.73 6.85
C GLU A 37 -3.94 12.26 8.25
N THR A 38 -4.93 11.79 9.00
CA THR A 38 -4.67 10.84 10.07
C THR A 38 -4.22 9.56 9.39
N ASN A 39 -2.92 9.44 9.12
CA ASN A 39 -2.29 8.27 8.54
C ASN A 39 -2.23 7.14 9.60
N THR A 40 -3.41 6.69 10.03
CA THR A 40 -3.58 5.74 11.13
C THR A 40 -3.11 4.34 10.78
N LEU A 41 -3.16 3.98 9.50
CA LEU A 41 -2.76 2.67 9.01
C LEU A 41 -1.24 2.50 8.93
N PHE A 42 -0.51 3.61 8.77
CA PHE A 42 0.95 3.61 8.66
C PHE A 42 1.52 4.61 9.67
N PRO A 43 1.52 4.25 10.97
CA PRO A 43 1.97 5.14 12.03
C PRO A 43 3.47 5.43 11.93
N GLU A 44 3.89 6.50 12.60
CA GLU A 44 5.31 6.72 12.93
C GLU A 44 5.70 5.77 14.05
N ILE A 45 6.87 5.13 13.92
CA ILE A 45 7.35 4.11 14.85
C ILE A 45 8.74 4.55 15.32
N GLU A 46 8.95 4.61 16.63
CA GLU A 46 10.25 5.00 17.18
C GLU A 46 11.36 4.05 16.71
N GLY A 47 12.47 4.61 16.23
CA GLY A 47 13.60 3.85 15.68
C GLY A 47 13.42 3.41 14.22
N TRP A 48 12.24 3.61 13.62
CA TRP A 48 11.95 3.26 12.23
C TRP A 48 11.55 4.49 11.42
N LYS A 49 11.98 4.51 10.16
CA LYS A 49 11.64 5.56 9.19
C LYS A 49 10.86 4.96 8.04
N ARG A 50 9.67 5.49 7.77
CA ARG A 50 8.92 5.15 6.55
C ARG A 50 9.66 5.68 5.32
N SER A 51 9.92 4.81 4.36
CA SER A 51 10.54 5.12 3.08
C SER A 51 9.51 5.60 2.07
N GLY A 52 9.81 6.73 1.44
CA GLY A 52 9.02 7.26 0.33
C GLY A 52 7.55 7.55 0.67
N ASN A 53 6.73 7.52 -0.38
CA ASN A 53 5.28 7.66 -0.28
C ASN A 53 4.63 6.28 -0.17
N ILE A 54 3.45 6.22 0.46
CA ILE A 54 2.61 5.01 0.44
C ILE A 54 2.25 4.70 -1.02
N GLN A 55 2.58 3.49 -1.46
CA GLN A 55 2.18 2.99 -2.77
C GLN A 55 0.73 2.51 -2.69
N VAL A 56 -0.05 2.78 -3.73
CA VAL A 56 -1.46 2.37 -3.81
C VAL A 56 -1.69 1.62 -5.11
N PHE A 57 -2.21 0.41 -4.99
CA PHE A 57 -2.58 -0.44 -6.12
C PHE A 57 -4.10 -0.61 -6.15
N THR A 58 -4.69 -0.35 -7.31
CA THR A 58 -6.12 -0.55 -7.56
C THR A 58 -6.35 -1.93 -8.18
N SER A 59 -7.60 -2.30 -8.44
CA SER A 59 -7.92 -3.53 -9.16
C SER A 59 -7.23 -3.61 -10.53
N GLU A 60 -6.93 -2.47 -11.16
CA GLU A 60 -6.28 -2.39 -12.48
C GLU A 60 -4.76 -2.61 -12.40
N SER A 61 -4.13 -2.23 -11.29
CA SER A 61 -2.67 -2.32 -11.12
C SER A 61 -2.21 -3.40 -10.14
N LEU A 62 -3.13 -4.17 -9.54
CA LEU A 62 -2.78 -5.22 -8.57
C LEU A 62 -1.88 -6.30 -9.18
N PHE A 63 -2.08 -6.63 -10.45
CA PHE A 63 -1.24 -7.59 -11.19
C PHE A 63 0.22 -7.14 -11.30
N ASP A 64 0.49 -5.83 -11.25
CA ASP A 64 1.87 -5.32 -11.26
C ASP A 64 2.60 -5.62 -9.94
N TYR A 65 1.86 -5.92 -8.87
CA TYR A 65 2.39 -6.16 -7.53
C TYR A 65 2.41 -7.63 -7.12
N ILE A 66 1.29 -8.35 -7.29
CA ILE A 66 1.15 -9.76 -6.92
C ILE A 66 0.71 -10.63 -8.11
N ASP A 67 1.49 -10.57 -9.19
CA ASP A 67 1.26 -11.40 -10.37
C ASP A 67 1.16 -12.89 -10.00
N GLY A 68 0.11 -13.55 -10.48
CA GLY A 68 -0.24 -14.94 -10.13
C GLY A 68 -1.18 -15.10 -8.93
N ALA A 69 -1.23 -14.15 -7.99
CA ALA A 69 -2.18 -14.17 -6.87
C ALA A 69 -3.31 -13.14 -7.01
N ALA A 70 -3.12 -12.08 -7.81
CA ALA A 70 -4.09 -10.99 -7.97
C ALA A 70 -5.52 -11.46 -8.31
N GLU A 71 -5.68 -12.49 -9.15
CA GLU A 71 -7.01 -13.02 -9.53
C GLU A 71 -7.81 -13.50 -8.31
N LEU A 72 -7.15 -14.15 -7.33
CA LEU A 72 -7.79 -14.57 -6.09
C LEU A 72 -8.31 -13.34 -5.34
N TYR A 73 -7.47 -12.32 -5.14
CA TYR A 73 -7.86 -11.10 -4.41
C TYR A 73 -9.02 -10.38 -5.10
N LEU A 74 -8.97 -10.24 -6.42
CA LEU A 74 -10.03 -9.63 -7.22
C LEU A 74 -11.36 -10.38 -7.10
N SER A 75 -11.33 -11.71 -7.00
CA SER A 75 -12.54 -12.53 -6.82
C SER A 75 -13.25 -12.32 -5.47
N TYR A 76 -12.56 -11.72 -4.49
CA TYR A 76 -13.09 -11.35 -3.18
C TYR A 76 -13.37 -9.84 -3.08
N ASP A 77 -13.89 -9.19 -4.13
CA ASP A 77 -14.25 -7.76 -4.11
C ASP A 77 -13.10 -6.86 -3.56
N PHE A 78 -11.88 -7.09 -4.07
CA PHE A 78 -10.72 -6.26 -3.76
C PHE A 78 -10.99 -4.79 -4.11
N HIS A 79 -10.64 -3.90 -3.18
CA HIS A 79 -10.82 -2.46 -3.33
C HIS A 79 -9.49 -1.76 -3.63
N GLN A 80 -8.50 -1.93 -2.75
CA GLN A 80 -7.17 -1.35 -2.92
C GLN A 80 -6.14 -2.07 -2.05
N LEU A 81 -4.88 -1.98 -2.43
CA LEU A 81 -3.73 -2.37 -1.62
C LEU A 81 -2.91 -1.12 -1.35
N GLN A 82 -2.58 -0.88 -0.09
CA GLN A 82 -1.63 0.16 0.31
C GLN A 82 -0.36 -0.48 0.84
N VAL A 83 0.80 -0.02 0.37
CA VAL A 83 2.10 -0.56 0.73
C VAL A 83 3.00 0.54 1.26
N ALA A 84 3.62 0.30 2.41
CA ALA A 84 4.65 1.16 2.98
C ALA A 84 5.87 0.33 3.39
N GLU A 85 7.06 0.89 3.17
CA GLU A 85 8.31 0.30 3.64
C GLU A 85 8.84 1.10 4.83
N TYR A 86 9.36 0.41 5.83
CA TYR A 86 9.99 0.98 7.01
C TYR A 86 11.43 0.48 7.12
N HIS A 87 12.34 1.38 7.48
CA HIS A 87 13.75 1.09 7.65
C HIS A 87 14.21 1.49 9.04
N ASP A 88 15.00 0.65 9.70
CA ASP A 88 15.71 1.03 10.92
C ASP A 88 17.10 1.64 10.59
N GLN A 89 17.92 1.85 11.62
CA GLN A 89 19.27 2.39 11.46
C GLN A 89 20.28 1.38 10.90
N GLU A 90 19.93 0.09 10.89
CA GLU A 90 20.76 -1.02 10.41
C GLU A 90 20.38 -1.44 8.98
N GLU A 91 19.51 -0.67 8.32
CA GLU A 91 18.96 -0.95 6.98
C GLU A 91 18.08 -2.22 6.92
N THR A 92 17.54 -2.67 8.07
CA THR A 92 16.49 -3.69 8.11
C THR A 92 15.22 -3.13 7.48
N ILE A 93 14.58 -3.89 6.61
CA ILE A 93 13.36 -3.47 5.89
C ILE A 93 12.15 -4.25 6.42
N ILE A 94 11.10 -3.52 6.78
CA ILE A 94 9.75 -4.08 7.00
C ILE A 94 8.82 -3.51 5.95
N THR A 95 8.17 -4.37 5.17
CA THR A 95 7.10 -4.00 4.26
C THR A 95 5.75 -4.23 4.95
N VAL A 96 4.92 -3.20 4.99
CA VAL A 96 3.55 -3.26 5.51
C VAL A 96 2.58 -3.19 4.35
N GLU A 97 1.78 -4.23 4.21
CA GLU A 97 0.77 -4.38 3.17
C GLU A 97 -0.62 -4.37 3.80
N VAL A 98 -1.48 -3.44 3.36
CA VAL A 98 -2.85 -3.31 3.85
C VAL A 98 -3.81 -3.56 2.68
N TYR A 99 -4.37 -4.76 2.65
CA TYR A 99 -5.37 -5.19 1.67
C TYR A 99 -6.77 -4.75 2.11
N GLY A 100 -7.35 -3.82 1.36
CA GLY A 100 -8.73 -3.37 1.53
C GLY A 100 -9.68 -4.16 0.64
N HIS A 101 -10.75 -4.69 1.23
CA HIS A 101 -11.85 -5.34 0.52
C HIS A 101 -13.17 -4.64 0.81
N LYS A 102 -14.18 -4.86 -0.05
CA LYS A 102 -15.50 -4.23 0.08
C LYS A 102 -16.21 -4.53 1.40
N THR A 103 -15.97 -5.70 2.00
CA THR A 103 -16.55 -6.07 3.30
C THR A 103 -15.55 -6.84 4.17
N PRO A 104 -15.71 -6.85 5.50
CA PRO A 104 -14.88 -7.67 6.39
C PRO A 104 -14.92 -9.16 6.06
N LEU A 105 -16.06 -9.67 5.58
CA LEU A 105 -16.20 -11.07 5.18
C LEU A 105 -15.31 -11.41 3.98
N HIS A 106 -15.17 -10.50 3.03
CA HIS A 106 -14.28 -10.69 1.88
C HIS A 106 -12.80 -10.67 2.28
N ALA A 107 -12.40 -9.76 3.17
CA ALA A 107 -11.05 -9.74 3.73
C ALA A 107 -10.74 -11.03 4.51
N PHE A 108 -11.69 -11.48 5.33
CA PHE A 108 -11.60 -12.77 6.02
C PHE A 108 -11.50 -13.95 5.03
N GLY A 109 -12.21 -13.88 3.91
CA GLY A 109 -12.12 -14.84 2.83
C GLY A 109 -10.69 -15.03 2.34
N ILE A 110 -10.00 -13.95 1.97
CA ILE A 110 -8.59 -14.00 1.58
C ILE A 110 -7.69 -14.52 2.70
N TYR A 111 -7.83 -13.96 3.90
CA TYR A 111 -7.08 -14.45 5.07
C TYR A 111 -7.22 -15.97 5.24
N SER A 112 -8.44 -16.49 5.10
CA SER A 112 -8.72 -17.92 5.26
C SER A 112 -8.13 -18.81 4.15
N GLN A 113 -7.95 -18.28 2.94
CA GLN A 113 -7.33 -19.00 1.82
C GLN A 113 -5.81 -19.02 1.92
N GLU A 114 -5.20 -17.91 2.33
CA GLU A 114 -3.74 -17.76 2.44
C GLU A 114 -3.18 -18.43 3.71
N ARG A 115 -3.97 -18.45 4.79
CA ARG A 115 -3.56 -18.99 6.08
C ARG A 115 -3.28 -20.50 6.01
N PRO A 116 -2.08 -20.95 6.43
CA PRO A 116 -1.77 -22.37 6.53
C PRO A 116 -2.75 -23.11 7.43
N ARG A 117 -3.01 -24.39 7.12
CA ARG A 117 -3.89 -25.24 7.94
C ARG A 117 -3.37 -25.39 9.38
N GLU A 118 -2.06 -25.47 9.53
CA GLU A 118 -1.35 -25.59 10.81
C GLU A 118 -0.50 -24.34 11.02
N ALA A 119 -1.13 -23.23 11.39
CA ALA A 119 -0.46 -21.95 11.61
C ALA A 119 -0.16 -21.70 13.09
N ASN A 120 0.91 -20.94 13.37
CA ASN A 120 1.19 -20.41 14.70
C ASN A 120 0.31 -19.17 14.95
N PHE A 121 -0.86 -19.38 15.55
CA PHE A 121 -1.84 -18.31 15.77
C PHE A 121 -1.46 -17.32 16.87
N LEU A 122 -1.87 -16.08 16.67
CA LEU A 122 -1.68 -14.95 17.57
C LEU A 122 -3.02 -14.22 17.77
N ASP A 123 -3.22 -13.65 18.97
CA ASP A 123 -4.37 -12.82 19.32
C ASP A 123 -4.14 -11.37 18.85
N ILE A 124 -4.18 -11.18 17.53
CA ILE A 124 -4.01 -9.89 16.85
C ILE A 124 -5.12 -9.74 15.82
N GLY A 125 -5.83 -8.61 15.86
CA GLY A 125 -7.03 -8.42 15.05
C GLY A 125 -8.14 -9.38 15.49
N ALA A 126 -8.86 -9.97 14.54
CA ALA A 126 -9.77 -11.08 14.81
C ALA A 126 -9.03 -12.43 14.86
N GLN A 127 -7.99 -12.57 14.04
CA GLN A 127 -7.00 -13.66 14.14
C GLN A 127 -5.72 -13.26 13.38
N GLY A 128 -4.57 -13.55 13.98
CA GLY A 128 -3.26 -13.42 13.34
C GLY A 128 -2.52 -14.74 13.28
N TYR A 129 -1.56 -14.86 12.38
CA TYR A 129 -0.56 -15.94 12.38
C TYR A 129 0.81 -15.41 11.97
N VAL A 130 1.85 -16.08 12.45
CA VAL A 130 3.25 -15.74 12.16
C VAL A 130 3.96 -16.92 11.49
N GLU A 131 4.76 -16.58 10.48
CA GLU A 131 5.75 -17.46 9.86
C GLU A 131 7.16 -16.86 10.08
N GLU A 132 8.21 -17.48 9.53
CA GLU A 132 9.59 -17.06 9.80
C GLU A 132 9.86 -15.58 9.51
N THR A 133 9.18 -15.00 8.51
CA THR A 133 9.45 -13.63 8.04
C THR A 133 8.20 -12.76 7.89
N MET A 134 7.02 -13.25 8.29
CA MET A 134 5.76 -12.55 8.04
C MET A 134 4.76 -12.73 9.17
N LEU A 135 4.02 -11.66 9.42
CA LEU A 135 2.89 -11.62 10.34
C LEU A 135 1.66 -11.19 9.54
N ASN A 136 0.68 -12.08 9.43
CA ASN A 136 -0.58 -11.80 8.76
C ASN A 136 -1.71 -11.78 9.77
N PHE A 137 -2.61 -10.81 9.68
CA PHE A 137 -3.80 -10.74 10.51
C PHE A 137 -4.94 -10.07 9.75
N VAL A 138 -6.16 -10.35 10.19
CA VAL A 138 -7.38 -9.75 9.64
C VAL A 138 -8.09 -8.93 10.71
N ILE A 139 -8.65 -7.79 10.31
CA ILE A 139 -9.50 -6.95 11.16
C ILE A 139 -10.95 -7.12 10.71
N GLY A 140 -11.85 -7.38 11.66
CA GLY A 140 -13.26 -7.59 11.38
C GLY A 140 -13.96 -8.35 12.49
N PRO A 141 -15.24 -8.69 12.32
CA PRO A 141 -16.00 -9.46 13.30
C PRO A 141 -15.82 -10.98 13.18
N HIS A 142 -14.89 -11.45 12.34
CA HIS A 142 -14.72 -12.86 11.95
C HIS A 142 -13.27 -13.30 12.07
#